data_AF-A0A1I2AKR4-F1
#
_entry.id   AF-A0A1I2AKR4-F1
#
_cell.length_a   1.000
_cell.length_b   1.000
_cell.length_c   1.000
_cell.angle_alpha   90.00
_cell.angle_beta   90.00
_cell.angle_gamma   90.00
#
_symmetry.space_group_name_H-M   'P 1'
#
loop_
_entity.id
_entity.type
_entity.pdbx_description
1 polymer ?
#
loop_
_entity_poly.entity_id
_entity_poly.type
_entity_poly.pdbx_seq_one_letter_code
_entity_poly.pdbx_strand_id
1 'polypeptide(L)'
;MTTVFGGAEIDLRDVFVGEGASLDLASILGGANIRVPEDVQVEISGSPILGGWENKTKVHEKHSDLPVLKINCMTILGGAEIQN
;
A
#
# COMPACT_ATOMS: atom_id res chain seq x y z
N MET A 1 1.88 -7.55 7.10
CA MET A 1 1.82 -6.86 8.41
C MET A 1 0.40 -6.90 8.94
N THR A 2 0.22 -7.01 10.25
CA THR A 2 -1.11 -6.96 10.88
C THR A 2 -1.09 -5.98 12.07
N THR A 3 -2.04 -5.05 12.10
CA THR A 3 -2.32 -4.19 13.25
C THR A 3 -3.70 -4.51 13.80
N VAL A 4 -3.79 -4.70 15.11
CA VAL A 4 -5.07 -5.00 15.78
C VAL A 4 -5.65 -3.75 16.42
N PHE A 5 -4.80 -2.94 17.06
CA PHE A 5 -5.13 -1.62 17.59
C PHE A 5 -4.03 -0.63 17.19
N GLY A 6 -4.42 0.59 16.79
CA GLY A 6 -3.49 1.65 16.40
C GLY A 6 -3.13 1.60 14.92
N GLY A 7 -1.95 2.09 14.56
CA GLY A 7 -1.55 2.15 13.15
C GLY A 7 -0.09 1.82 12.87
N ALA A 8 0.20 1.68 11.59
CA ALA A 8 1.50 1.39 11.05
C ALA A 8 1.98 2.54 10.16
N GLU A 9 3.23 2.97 10.37
CA GLU A 9 3.95 3.82 9.42
C GLU A 9 5.03 2.94 8.77
N ILE A 10 4.94 2.76 7.46
CA ILE A 10 5.90 1.99 6.69
C ILE A 10 6.55 2.94 5.68
N ASP A 11 7.87 3.04 5.73
CA ASP A 11 8.65 3.82 4.77
C ASP A 11 9.46 2.88 3.89
N LEU A 12 9.09 2.80 2.61
CA LEU A 12 9.74 2.00 1.59
C LEU A 12 10.47 2.85 0.55
N ARG A 13 10.61 4.17 0.75
CA ARG A 13 11.16 5.06 -0.28
C ARG A 13 12.62 4.73 -0.67
N ASP A 14 13.37 4.14 0.26
CA ASP A 14 14.77 3.78 0.06
C ASP A 14 14.99 2.28 -0.26
N VAL A 15 13.93 1.54 -0.65
CA VAL A 15 14.04 0.10 -0.98
C VAL A 15 13.97 -0.14 -2.48
N PHE A 16 14.75 -1.12 -2.94
CA PHE A 16 14.66 -1.64 -4.30
C PHE A 16 13.46 -2.58 -4.46
N VAL A 17 12.54 -2.26 -5.37
CA VAL A 17 11.37 -3.08 -5.69
C VAL A 17 11.70 -3.99 -6.87
N GLY A 18 11.86 -5.29 -6.58
CA GLY A 18 12.11 -6.31 -7.59
C GLY A 18 10.82 -6.82 -8.28
N GLU A 19 11.02 -7.65 -9.30
CA GLU A 19 9.93 -8.33 -10.00
C GLU A 19 9.10 -9.19 -9.03
N GLY A 20 7.77 -9.06 -9.10
CA GLY A 20 6.84 -9.81 -8.25
C GLY A 20 6.73 -9.34 -6.81
N ALA A 21 7.27 -8.17 -6.46
CA ALA A 21 7.17 -7.62 -5.12
C ALA A 21 5.72 -7.45 -4.65
N SER A 22 5.43 -7.90 -3.42
CA SER A 22 4.11 -7.80 -2.82
C SER A 22 4.15 -7.44 -1.34
N LEU A 23 3.09 -6.77 -0.88
CA LEU A 23 2.89 -6.39 0.52
C LEU A 23 1.45 -6.70 0.97
N ASP A 24 1.30 -7.63 1.91
CA ASP A 24 0.01 -7.94 2.54
C ASP A 24 -0.18 -7.15 3.84
N LEU A 25 -1.32 -6.46 3.96
CA LEU A 25 -1.66 -5.58 5.07
C LEU A 25 -3.04 -5.93 5.62
N ALA A 26 -3.14 -6.07 6.94
CA ALA A 26 -4.42 -6.17 7.63
C ALA A 26 -4.46 -5.18 8.80
N SER A 27 -5.45 -4.27 8.81
CA SER A 27 -5.70 -3.36 9.93
C SER A 27 -7.11 -3.58 10.47
N ILE A 28 -7.21 -3.92 11.76
CA ILE A 28 -8.51 -4.22 12.40
C ILE A 28 -9.11 -2.97 13.03
N LEU A 29 -8.37 -2.25 13.89
CA LEU A 29 -8.80 -0.98 14.51
C LEU A 29 -7.69 0.07 14.39
N GLY A 30 -7.78 0.92 13.36
CA GLY A 30 -6.85 2.00 13.04
C GLY A 30 -6.36 1.94 11.60
N GLY A 31 -5.12 2.34 11.31
CA GLY A 31 -4.71 2.55 9.91
C GLY A 31 -3.26 2.25 9.56
N ALA A 32 -2.96 2.29 8.27
CA ALA A 32 -1.60 2.07 7.77
C ALA A 32 -1.24 3.17 6.77
N ASN A 33 -0.14 3.88 7.00
CA ASN A 33 0.43 4.83 6.06
C ASN A 33 1.69 4.21 5.46
N ILE A 34 1.71 4.08 4.14
CA ILE A 34 2.79 3.47 3.39
C ILE A 34 3.37 4.50 2.43
N ARG A 35 4.67 4.78 2.56
CA ARG A 35 5.43 5.59 1.62
C ARG A 35 6.21 4.65 0.70
N VAL A 36 6.07 4.80 -0.61
CA VAL A 36 6.72 3.96 -1.63
C VAL A 36 7.68 4.79 -2.49
N PRO A 37 8.67 4.18 -3.16
CA PRO A 37 9.52 4.90 -4.10
C PRO A 37 8.71 5.56 -5.23
N GLU A 38 9.22 6.66 -5.80
CA GLU A 38 8.55 7.37 -6.90
C GLU A 38 8.60 6.64 -8.25
N ASP A 39 9.54 5.70 -8.38
CA ASP A 39 9.84 4.94 -9.60
C ASP A 39 9.17 3.56 -9.58
N VAL A 40 8.03 3.44 -8.90
CA VAL A 40 7.29 2.19 -8.74
C VAL A 40 5.81 2.41 -9.07
N GLN A 41 5.25 1.50 -9.87
CA GLN A 41 3.82 1.45 -10.09
C GLN A 41 3.14 0.68 -8.96
N VAL A 42 2.13 1.27 -8.32
CA VAL A 42 1.39 0.62 -7.23
C VAL A 42 0.06 0.07 -7.73
N GLU A 43 -0.15 -1.22 -7.49
CA GLU A 43 -1.44 -1.89 -7.67
C GLU A 43 -2.00 -2.26 -6.31
N ILE A 44 -3.08 -1.62 -5.89
CA ILE A 44 -3.77 -1.95 -4.64
C ILE A 44 -5.00 -2.84 -4.91
N SER A 45 -5.16 -3.85 -4.05
CA SER A 45 -6.26 -4.80 -4.03
C SER A 45 -6.69 -5.09 -2.58
N GLY A 46 -7.74 -5.90 -2.41
CA GLY A 46 -8.28 -6.27 -1.11
C GLY A 46 -9.61 -5.60 -0.79
N SER A 47 -10.15 -5.87 0.39
CA SER A 47 -11.51 -5.48 0.75
C SER A 47 -11.53 -4.68 2.07
N PRO A 48 -11.95 -3.40 2.03
CA PRO A 48 -12.33 -2.67 3.23
C PRO A 48 -13.73 -3.12 3.68
N ILE A 49 -13.92 -3.30 5.00
CA ILE A 49 -15.23 -3.65 5.59
C ILE A 49 -15.92 -2.39 6.15
N LEU A 50 -15.30 -1.71 7.12
CA LEU A 50 -15.76 -0.43 7.70
C LEU A 50 -14.61 0.59 7.65
N GLY A 51 -14.47 1.25 6.51
CA GLY A 51 -13.36 2.15 6.26
C GLY A 51 -12.98 2.17 4.79
N GLY A 52 -11.71 2.41 4.48
CA GLY A 52 -11.24 2.45 3.09
C GLY A 52 -9.73 2.37 2.96
N TRP A 53 -9.27 2.36 1.72
CA TRP A 53 -7.87 2.63 1.41
C TRP A 53 -7.80 3.61 0.24
N GLU A 54 -6.72 4.37 0.17
CA GLU A 54 -6.49 5.36 -0.87
C GLU A 54 -5.10 5.16 -1.47
N ASN A 55 -5.05 5.14 -2.80
CA ASN A 55 -3.80 5.19 -3.54
C ASN A 55 -3.58 6.61 -4.07
N LYS A 56 -2.63 7.33 -3.47
CA LYS A 56 -2.20 8.68 -3.84
C LYS A 56 -0.87 8.67 -4.61
N THR A 57 -0.44 7.52 -5.12
CA THR A 57 0.80 7.48 -5.92
C THR A 57 0.61 8.14 -7.27
N LYS A 58 1.73 8.56 -7.88
CA LYS A 58 1.76 9.03 -9.26
C LYS A 58 1.18 7.96 -10.17
N VAL A 59 0.34 8.40 -11.11
CA VAL A 59 -0.18 7.52 -12.17
C VAL A 59 0.88 7.47 -13.26
N HIS A 60 1.43 6.28 -13.48
CA HIS A 60 2.34 6.02 -14.59
C HIS A 60 1.57 5.52 -15.81
N GLU A 61 2.15 5.69 -17.00
CA GLU A 61 1.56 5.16 -18.23
C GLU A 61 1.48 3.62 -18.17
N LYS A 62 0.44 3.03 -18.77
CA LYS A 62 0.19 1.58 -18.76
C LYS A 62 1.34 0.70 -19.30
N HIS A 63 2.32 1.29 -19.97
CA HIS A 63 3.47 0.62 -20.57
C HIS A 63 4.80 1.17 -20.04
N SER A 64 4.82 1.75 -18.83
CA SER A 64 6.08 2.13 -18.20
C SER A 64 6.87 0.88 -17.84
N ASP A 65 8.19 0.89 -18.05
CA ASP A 65 9.10 -0.19 -17.64
C ASP A 65 9.36 -0.20 -16.11
N LEU A 66 8.52 0.48 -15.32
CA LEU A 66 8.67 0.57 -13.87
C LEU A 66 8.24 -0.73 -13.20
N PRO A 67 8.93 -1.16 -12.12
CA PRO A 67 8.51 -2.29 -11.32
C PRO A 67 7.12 -2.05 -10.70
N VAL A 68 6.34 -3.12 -10.59
CA VAL A 68 5.00 -3.10 -10.00
C VAL A 68 5.06 -3.63 -8.56
N LEU A 69 4.67 -2.82 -7.59
CA LEU A 69 4.44 -3.24 -6.21
C LEU A 69 2.96 -3.55 -5.99
N LYS A 70 2.67 -4.82 -5.71
CA LYS A 70 1.30 -5.28 -5.41
C LYS A 70 1.01 -5.15 -3.93
N ILE A 71 -0.01 -4.38 -3.58
CA ILE A 71 -0.44 -4.19 -2.19
C ILE A 71 -1.82 -4.83 -2.02
N ASN A 72 -1.91 -5.81 -1.13
CA ASN A 72 -3.17 -6.44 -0.76
C ASN A 72 -3.56 -5.96 0.64
N CYS A 73 -4.65 -5.21 0.74
CA CYS A 73 -5.03 -4.50 1.94
C CYS A 73 -6.45 -4.89 2.40
N MET A 74 -6.53 -5.42 3.61
CA MET A 74 -7.79 -5.61 4.34
C MET A 74 -7.86 -4.62 5.49
N THR A 75 -8.90 -3.77 5.49
CA THR A 75 -9.18 -2.86 6.61
C THR A 75 -10.55 -3.18 7.18
N ILE A 76 -10.66 -3.37 8.50
CA ILE A 76 -11.94 -3.63 9.15
C ILE A 76 -12.52 -2.33 9.70
N LEU A 77 -11.85 -1.62 10.61
CA LEU A 77 -12.25 -0.31 11.14
C LEU A 77 -11.08 0.67 11.05
N GLY A 78 -11.10 1.54 10.05
CA GLY A 78 -10.07 2.55 9.77
C GLY A 78 -9.60 2.53 8.33
N GLY A 79 -8.34 2.86 8.03
CA GLY A 79 -7.94 2.93 6.62
C GLY A 79 -6.46 2.85 6.32
N ALA A 80 -6.14 2.66 5.03
CA ALA A 80 -4.76 2.66 4.57
C ALA A 80 -4.53 3.74 3.51
N GLU A 81 -3.41 4.44 3.60
CA GLU A 81 -3.00 5.43 2.62
C GLU A 81 -1.64 5.03 2.04
N ILE A 82 -1.55 5.04 0.71
CA ILE A 82 -0.33 4.75 -0.01
C ILE A 82 0.03 5.98 -0.81
N GLN A 83 1.25 6.47 -0.62
CA GLN A 83 1.75 7.67 -1.27
C GLN A 83 3.22 7.48 -1.65
N ASN A 84 3.71 8.29 -2.59
CA ASN A 84 5.15 8.43 -2.81
C ASN A 84 5.76 9.40 -1.78
#